data_AF-A0A5H9C667-F1
#
_entry.id   AF-A0A5H9C667-F1
#
_cell.length_a   1.000
_cell.length_b   1.000
_cell.length_c   1.000
_cell.angle_alpha   90.00
_cell.angle_beta   90.00
_cell.angle_gamma   90.00
#
_symmetry.space_group_name_H-M   'P 1'
#
loop_
_entity.id
_entity.type
_entity.pdbx_description
1 polymer ?
#
loop_
_entity_poly.entity_id
_entity_poly.type
_entity_poly.pdbx_seq_one_letter_code
_entity_poly.pdbx_strand_id
1 'polypeptide(L)'
;MSLNLVSEQLLAANGLNHQDLFAILGQLAERRLDYGDLYFQSSYHESWVLEDRIIKDGSYNIDQGVGVRAISGEKTGFAYADQISLLALEQSAQAARTIVRENGEGKVKTLAAVAHQPLYTTLDPLQSMSREEKLDILRRVDKVAREADKRVQEVNASLTGVYELILVAATDGTLAADVRPLVRLSVSVQVEEDGKRERGASGGGGRFGYEYFLADLDGEVRADAWAKEAVRMALVNLSAVAAPAGTLPVVLGAGWPGVLLHEAVGHGLEGDFNRRGTSVFSGQIGEQVASALCTVVDDGTMMNRRGSVAIDDEGTPGQYNVLIENGVLKGYMQDKLNARLMGAAPTGNGRRESYAHLPMPRMTNTYMLAGQSTPQEIIESVEYGIYAPNFGGGQVDITSGKFVFSTSEAYLIENGKVTTPVKGATLIGSGIETMQQISMVGNDLKLDNGVGVCGKEGQSLPVGVGQPTLKVDNLTVGGTA
;
A
#
# COMPACT_ATOMS: atom_id res chain seq x y z
N MET A 1 20.41 13.38 10.53
CA MET A 1 19.83 13.33 11.89
C MET A 1 19.16 12.01 12.18
N SER A 2 18.35 11.44 11.27
CA SER A 2 17.70 10.13 11.45
C SER A 2 18.69 8.96 11.70
N LEU A 3 19.74 8.81 10.89
CA LEU A 3 20.66 7.66 10.99
C LEU A 3 21.32 7.50 12.37
N ASN A 4 21.81 8.58 12.98
CA ASN A 4 22.43 8.48 14.31
C ASN A 4 21.41 8.07 15.37
N LEU A 5 20.22 8.67 15.35
CA LEU A 5 19.14 8.32 16.28
C LEU A 5 18.80 6.82 16.20
N VAL A 6 18.58 6.32 14.98
CA VAL A 6 18.24 4.91 14.76
C VAL A 6 19.42 4.00 15.12
N SER A 7 20.65 4.40 14.79
CA SER A 7 21.85 3.65 15.14
C SER A 7 22.03 3.52 16.66
N GLU A 8 21.75 4.56 17.44
CA GLU A 8 21.80 4.46 18.91
C GLU A 8 20.77 3.45 19.45
N GLN A 9 19.55 3.45 18.90
CA GLN A 9 18.47 2.56 19.36
C GLN A 9 18.64 1.11 18.89
N LEU A 10 19.02 0.89 17.63
CA LEU A 10 19.09 -0.45 17.06
C LEU A 10 20.47 -1.09 17.23
N LEU A 11 21.56 -0.32 17.23
CA LEU A 11 22.92 -0.86 17.35
C LEU A 11 23.48 -0.67 18.76
N ALA A 12 23.66 0.58 19.20
CA ALA A 12 24.38 0.86 20.45
C ALA A 12 23.66 0.28 21.68
N ALA A 13 22.32 0.42 21.75
CA ALA A 13 21.52 -0.16 22.82
C ALA A 13 21.55 -1.71 22.86
N ASN A 14 21.89 -2.34 21.73
CA ASN A 14 22.06 -3.79 21.61
C ASN A 14 23.53 -4.23 21.64
N GLY A 15 24.44 -3.35 22.08
CA GLY A 15 25.87 -3.65 22.21
C GLY A 15 26.60 -3.81 20.87
N LEU A 16 26.06 -3.25 19.79
CA LEU A 16 26.63 -3.29 18.44
C LEU A 16 27.17 -1.91 18.03
N ASN A 17 28.11 -1.92 17.09
CA ASN A 17 28.66 -0.72 16.46
C ASN A 17 28.84 -0.93 14.94
N HIS A 18 29.27 0.13 14.22
CA HIS A 18 29.41 0.06 12.76
C HIS A 18 30.54 -0.88 12.28
N GLN A 19 31.54 -1.15 13.11
CA GLN A 19 32.59 -2.13 12.79
C GLN A 19 32.03 -3.55 12.80
N ASP A 20 31.07 -3.86 13.67
CA ASP A 20 30.37 -5.14 13.66
C ASP A 20 29.62 -5.36 12.33
N LEU A 21 28.96 -4.31 11.82
CA LEU A 21 28.32 -4.38 10.49
C LEU A 21 29.32 -4.75 9.40
N PHE A 22 30.48 -4.10 9.40
CA PHE A 22 31.55 -4.37 8.44
C PHE A 22 32.09 -5.80 8.57
N ALA A 23 32.27 -6.29 9.80
CA ALA A 23 32.72 -7.65 10.07
C ALA A 23 31.73 -8.69 9.54
N ILE A 24 30.43 -8.53 9.81
CA ILE A 24 29.40 -9.48 9.38
C ILE A 24 29.22 -9.46 7.86
N LEU A 25 29.25 -8.28 7.23
CA LEU A 25 29.26 -8.18 5.75
C LEU A 25 30.51 -8.85 5.16
N GLY A 26 31.66 -8.74 5.84
CA GLY A 26 32.87 -9.49 5.50
C GLY A 26 32.68 -11.01 5.57
N GLN A 27 32.00 -11.51 6.61
CA GLN A 27 31.67 -12.95 6.72
C GLN A 27 30.80 -13.44 5.56
N LEU A 28 29.85 -12.62 5.07
CA LEU A 28 29.10 -12.96 3.86
C LEU A 28 30.01 -13.02 2.62
N ALA A 29 30.86 -12.00 2.46
CA ALA A 29 31.77 -11.84 1.31
C ALA A 29 32.91 -12.88 1.24
N GLU A 30 33.10 -13.70 2.27
CA GLU A 30 33.90 -14.94 2.18
C GLU A 30 33.37 -15.89 1.09
N ARG A 31 32.10 -15.76 0.71
CA ARG A 31 31.47 -16.49 -0.39
C ARG A 31 31.35 -15.64 -1.65
N ARG A 32 31.29 -16.29 -2.80
CA ARG A 32 31.17 -15.62 -4.11
C ARG A 32 29.76 -15.06 -4.30
N LEU A 33 29.54 -13.86 -3.77
CA LEU A 33 28.25 -13.17 -3.77
C LEU A 33 28.30 -11.92 -4.65
N ASP A 34 27.14 -11.59 -5.23
CA ASP A 34 26.91 -10.32 -5.94
C ASP A 34 26.50 -9.20 -4.99
N TYR A 35 25.81 -9.57 -3.91
CA TYR A 35 25.28 -8.68 -2.88
C TYR A 35 25.04 -9.44 -1.58
N GLY A 36 25.03 -8.71 -0.49
CA GLY A 36 24.60 -9.16 0.83
C GLY A 36 24.29 -7.95 1.70
N ASP A 37 23.32 -8.10 2.59
CA ASP A 37 22.90 -7.05 3.51
C ASP A 37 22.44 -7.55 4.87
N LEU A 38 22.40 -6.60 5.78
CA LEU A 38 21.89 -6.69 7.14
C LEU A 38 20.73 -5.70 7.25
N TYR A 39 19.57 -6.18 7.65
CA TYR A 39 18.37 -5.37 7.86
C TYR A 39 17.93 -5.49 9.31
N PHE A 40 17.96 -4.38 10.04
CA PHE A 40 17.57 -4.27 11.44
C PHE A 40 16.22 -3.58 11.54
N GLN A 41 15.37 -4.06 12.44
CA GLN A 41 14.06 -3.46 12.67
C GLN A 41 13.67 -3.55 14.14
N SER A 42 13.00 -2.52 14.63
CA SER A 42 12.21 -2.54 15.86
C SER A 42 10.90 -1.83 15.61
N SER A 43 9.79 -2.40 16.07
CA SER A 43 8.46 -1.86 15.86
C SER A 43 7.60 -1.96 17.11
N TYR A 44 6.78 -0.94 17.30
CA TYR A 44 5.83 -0.82 18.39
C TYR A 44 4.46 -0.58 17.77
N HIS A 45 3.52 -1.45 18.09
CA HIS A 45 2.16 -1.39 17.59
C HIS A 45 1.18 -1.28 18.75
N GLU A 46 0.26 -0.33 18.68
CA GLU A 46 -0.88 -0.25 19.59
C GLU A 46 -2.20 -0.31 18.81
N SER A 47 -3.21 -0.93 19.41
CA SER A 47 -4.57 -0.95 18.89
C SER A 47 -5.57 -0.72 20.01
N TRP A 48 -6.61 0.05 19.72
CA TRP A 48 -7.73 0.33 20.62
C TRP A 48 -9.03 0.10 19.88
N VAL A 49 -9.96 -0.65 20.48
CA VAL A 49 -11.23 -1.01 19.83
C VAL A 49 -12.41 -0.59 20.71
N LEU A 50 -13.33 0.15 20.11
CA LEU A 50 -14.64 0.48 20.67
C LEU A 50 -15.70 -0.35 19.96
N GLU A 51 -16.51 -1.03 20.76
CA GLU A 51 -17.68 -1.80 20.34
C GLU A 51 -18.72 -1.76 21.48
N ASP A 52 -20.01 -1.88 21.18
CA ASP A 52 -21.09 -1.82 22.18
C ASP A 52 -21.04 -0.57 23.09
N ARG A 53 -20.58 0.55 22.53
CA ARG A 53 -20.42 1.86 23.21
C ARG A 53 -19.36 1.88 24.33
N ILE A 54 -18.55 0.84 24.44
CA ILE A 54 -17.48 0.72 25.42
C ILE A 54 -16.14 0.48 24.73
N ILE A 55 -15.05 0.88 25.39
CA ILE A 55 -13.72 0.45 24.97
C ILE A 55 -13.59 -1.02 25.33
N LYS A 56 -13.66 -1.88 24.32
CA LYS A 56 -13.76 -3.34 24.49
C LYS A 56 -12.39 -4.00 24.55
N ASP A 57 -11.43 -3.48 23.78
CA ASP A 57 -10.10 -4.08 23.69
C ASP A 57 -9.00 -3.02 23.53
N GLY A 58 -7.79 -3.40 23.94
CA GLY A 58 -6.57 -2.63 23.83
C GLY A 58 -5.36 -3.55 23.79
N SER A 59 -4.52 -3.40 22.76
CA SER A 59 -3.31 -4.22 22.59
C SER A 59 -2.07 -3.36 22.46
N TYR A 60 -0.93 -3.92 22.90
CA TYR A 60 0.39 -3.36 22.69
C TYR A 60 1.35 -4.49 22.30
N ASN A 61 1.92 -4.40 21.10
CA ASN A 61 2.78 -5.42 20.52
C ASN A 61 4.15 -4.80 20.22
N ILE A 62 5.21 -5.50 20.62
CA ILE A 62 6.59 -5.14 20.32
C ILE A 62 7.19 -6.26 19.50
N ASP A 63 7.87 -5.92 18.42
CA ASP A 63 8.66 -6.85 17.64
C ASP A 63 10.01 -6.20 17.26
N GLN A 64 11.06 -7.00 17.22
CA GLN A 64 12.41 -6.54 16.88
C GLN A 64 13.25 -7.69 16.36
N GLY A 65 14.18 -7.40 15.47
CA GLY A 65 15.05 -8.43 14.95
C GLY A 65 15.96 -7.97 13.83
N VAL A 66 16.65 -8.96 13.27
CA VAL A 66 17.59 -8.77 12.17
C VAL A 66 17.40 -9.84 11.10
N GLY A 67 17.40 -9.41 9.85
CA GLY A 67 17.40 -10.29 8.68
C GLY A 67 18.69 -10.13 7.89
N VAL A 68 19.28 -11.25 7.44
CA VAL A 68 20.55 -11.26 6.71
C VAL A 68 20.39 -11.98 5.38
N ARG A 69 20.77 -11.31 4.28
CA ARG A 69 20.71 -11.89 2.93
C ARG A 69 22.09 -12.09 2.32
N ALA A 70 22.22 -13.16 1.55
CA ALA A 70 23.35 -13.42 0.66
C ALA A 70 22.81 -13.73 -0.75
N ILE A 71 23.23 -12.97 -1.76
CA ILE A 71 22.68 -13.03 -3.13
C ILE A 71 23.78 -13.36 -4.14
N SER A 72 23.50 -14.30 -5.05
CA SER A 72 24.35 -14.60 -6.21
C SER A 72 23.47 -14.96 -7.42
N GLY A 73 23.50 -14.11 -8.44
CA GLY A 73 22.58 -14.16 -9.58
C GLY A 73 21.12 -14.19 -9.12
N GLU A 74 20.41 -15.28 -9.45
CA GLU A 74 19.00 -15.47 -9.09
C GLU A 74 18.79 -16.03 -7.69
N LYS A 75 19.86 -16.42 -6.99
CA LYS A 75 19.79 -17.15 -5.72
C LYS A 75 19.85 -16.18 -4.55
N THR A 76 19.00 -16.41 -3.55
CA THR A 76 19.04 -15.69 -2.28
C THR A 76 19.06 -16.71 -1.14
N GLY A 77 20.13 -16.66 -0.34
CA GLY A 77 20.16 -17.26 0.99
C GLY A 77 19.69 -16.24 2.02
N PHE A 78 18.88 -16.70 2.97
CA PHE A 78 18.27 -15.84 3.96
C PHE A 78 18.14 -16.56 5.30
N ALA A 79 18.45 -15.82 6.36
CA ALA A 79 18.19 -16.22 7.74
C ALA A 79 17.94 -14.95 8.56
N TYR A 80 17.19 -15.10 9.64
CA TYR A 80 16.82 -14.00 10.51
C TYR A 80 16.68 -14.47 11.95
N ALA A 81 16.58 -13.51 12.88
CA ALA A 81 16.28 -13.77 14.28
C ALA A 81 15.47 -12.64 14.90
N ASP A 82 14.63 -12.99 15.87
CA ASP A 82 13.70 -12.09 16.58
C ASP A 82 14.40 -11.36 17.75
N GLN A 83 15.69 -11.09 17.58
CA GLN A 83 16.52 -10.33 18.52
C GLN A 83 17.66 -9.66 17.76
N ILE A 84 18.08 -8.49 18.23
CA ILE A 84 19.24 -7.79 17.70
C ILE A 84 20.43 -8.07 18.61
N SER A 85 21.39 -8.87 18.14
CA SER A 85 22.65 -9.14 18.85
C SER A 85 23.74 -9.59 17.89
N LEU A 86 25.00 -9.53 18.33
CA LEU A 86 26.12 -9.99 17.52
C LEU A 86 26.00 -11.48 17.18
N LEU A 87 25.58 -12.31 18.15
CA LEU A 87 25.37 -13.74 17.92
C LEU A 87 24.30 -14.01 16.86
N ALA A 88 23.18 -13.28 16.91
CA ALA A 88 22.10 -13.40 15.93
C ALA A 88 22.57 -13.04 14.51
N LEU A 89 23.36 -11.97 14.38
CA LEU A 89 23.99 -11.57 13.13
C LEU A 89 24.93 -12.65 12.59
N GLU A 90 25.83 -13.18 13.43
CA GLU A 90 26.80 -14.20 13.05
C GLU A 90 26.11 -15.49 12.59
N GLN A 91 25.13 -15.99 13.36
CA GLN A 91 24.38 -17.20 13.00
C GLN A 91 23.60 -17.01 11.70
N SER A 92 22.93 -15.86 11.55
CA SER A 92 22.15 -15.56 10.34
C SER A 92 23.05 -15.42 9.11
N ALA A 93 24.19 -14.74 9.23
CA ALA A 93 25.15 -14.59 8.15
C ALA A 93 25.79 -15.92 7.75
N GLN A 94 26.15 -16.76 8.73
CA GLN A 94 26.70 -18.08 8.51
C GLN A 94 25.71 -18.99 7.77
N ALA A 95 24.42 -18.93 8.11
CA ALA A 95 23.37 -19.69 7.44
C ALA A 95 23.08 -19.13 6.03
N ALA A 96 22.84 -17.82 5.89
CA ALA A 96 22.48 -17.19 4.62
C ALA A 96 23.56 -17.42 3.55
N ARG A 97 24.84 -17.27 3.88
CA ARG A 97 25.95 -17.44 2.93
C ARG A 97 26.10 -18.88 2.41
N THR A 98 25.44 -19.88 3.00
CA THR A 98 25.51 -21.27 2.53
C THR A 98 24.86 -21.49 1.16
N ILE A 99 24.08 -20.51 0.67
CA ILE A 99 23.46 -20.52 -0.66
C ILE A 99 24.45 -20.80 -1.80
N VAL A 100 25.71 -20.39 -1.63
CA VAL A 100 26.81 -20.73 -2.53
C VAL A 100 28.01 -21.26 -1.75
N ARG A 101 28.69 -22.28 -2.31
CA ARG A 101 29.87 -22.90 -1.68
C ARG A 101 31.20 -22.31 -2.14
N GLU A 102 31.21 -21.64 -3.27
CA GLU A 102 32.42 -21.02 -3.84
C GLU A 102 32.92 -19.87 -2.96
N ASN A 103 34.24 -19.79 -2.78
CA ASN A 103 34.88 -18.70 -2.05
C ASN A 103 34.82 -17.40 -2.87
N GLY A 104 34.54 -16.30 -2.19
CA GLY A 104 34.60 -14.95 -2.75
C GLY A 104 35.97 -14.30 -2.55
N GLU A 105 36.12 -13.10 -3.10
CA GLU A 105 37.34 -12.29 -2.92
C GLU A 105 37.35 -11.50 -1.59
N GLY A 106 36.29 -11.56 -0.79
CA GLY A 106 36.16 -10.82 0.47
C GLY A 106 36.07 -9.29 0.30
N LYS A 107 35.87 -8.79 -0.93
CA LYS A 107 35.80 -7.36 -1.22
C LYS A 107 34.38 -6.83 -0.99
N VAL A 108 34.25 -5.91 -0.04
CA VAL A 108 33.03 -5.12 0.20
C VAL A 108 33.35 -3.64 0.04
N LYS A 109 32.38 -2.83 -0.38
CA LYS A 109 32.54 -1.37 -0.41
C LYS A 109 32.45 -0.82 1.01
N THR A 110 33.14 0.29 1.27
CA THR A 110 33.01 1.01 2.55
C THR A 110 31.59 1.51 2.71
N LEU A 111 31.02 1.30 3.90
CA LEU A 111 29.69 1.79 4.24
C LEU A 111 29.64 3.32 4.22
N ALA A 112 28.65 3.86 3.54
CA ALA A 112 28.42 5.29 3.40
C ALA A 112 26.93 5.58 3.55
N ALA A 113 26.62 6.60 4.35
CA ALA A 113 25.25 7.02 4.58
C ALA A 113 24.60 7.50 3.27
N VAL A 114 23.41 6.98 2.95
CA VAL A 114 22.62 7.46 1.80
C VAL A 114 21.79 8.68 2.24
N ALA A 115 21.95 9.78 1.52
CA ALA A 115 21.12 10.97 1.71
C ALA A 115 19.73 10.77 1.07
N HIS A 116 18.68 11.16 1.78
CA HIS A 116 17.30 11.09 1.31
C HIS A 116 16.47 12.25 1.90
N GLN A 117 15.32 12.53 1.29
CA GLN A 117 14.40 13.55 1.79
C GLN A 117 13.50 12.97 2.89
N PRO A 118 13.27 13.69 3.99
CA PRO A 118 12.28 13.27 4.98
C PRO A 118 10.87 13.40 4.39
N LEU A 119 10.08 12.32 4.45
CA LEU A 119 8.71 12.31 3.92
C LEU A 119 7.64 12.35 5.02
N TYR A 120 8.02 12.10 6.26
CA TYR A 120 7.13 12.05 7.42
C TYR A 120 7.92 12.39 8.69
N THR A 121 7.17 12.64 9.76
CA THR A 121 7.74 12.98 11.07
C THR A 121 8.53 11.80 11.66
N THR A 122 9.54 12.11 12.47
CA THR A 122 10.25 11.12 13.30
C THR A 122 9.68 11.05 14.72
N LEU A 123 8.62 11.80 15.02
CA LEU A 123 7.96 11.75 16.32
C LEU A 123 7.16 10.46 16.47
N ASP A 124 7.23 9.84 17.64
CA ASP A 124 6.48 8.63 17.95
C ASP A 124 4.98 8.95 18.14
N PRO A 125 4.08 8.47 17.25
CA PRO A 125 2.65 8.73 17.35
C PRO A 125 2.00 8.05 18.57
N LEU A 126 2.60 6.97 19.10
CA LEU A 126 2.09 6.25 20.27
C LEU A 126 2.29 7.09 21.53
N GLN A 127 3.27 8.00 21.55
CA GLN A 127 3.59 8.84 22.70
C GLN A 127 3.13 10.29 22.53
N SER A 128 2.77 10.73 21.31
CA SER A 128 2.43 12.13 21.03
C SER A 128 1.08 12.58 21.58
N MET A 129 0.17 11.65 21.83
CA MET A 129 -1.19 11.90 22.33
C MET A 129 -1.47 11.04 23.56
N SER A 130 -2.20 11.57 24.55
CA SER A 130 -2.55 10.79 25.74
C SER A 130 -3.54 9.67 25.40
N ARG A 131 -3.57 8.62 26.23
CA ARG A 131 -4.49 7.49 26.02
C ARG A 131 -5.95 7.93 26.01
N GLU A 132 -6.38 8.77 26.95
CA GLU A 132 -7.79 9.21 27.00
C GLU A 132 -8.18 10.03 25.77
N GLU A 133 -7.30 10.90 25.26
CA GLU A 133 -7.57 11.65 24.02
C GLU A 133 -7.73 10.71 22.82
N LYS A 134 -6.94 9.64 22.72
CA LYS A 134 -7.11 8.60 21.69
C LYS A 134 -8.46 7.90 21.82
N LEU A 135 -8.85 7.52 23.04
CA LEU A 135 -10.13 6.87 23.31
C LEU A 135 -11.31 7.81 23.04
N ASP A 136 -11.14 9.11 23.26
CA ASP A 136 -12.16 10.13 22.97
C ASP A 136 -12.44 10.26 21.47
N ILE A 137 -11.46 10.03 20.59
CA ILE A 137 -11.70 9.91 19.14
C ILE A 137 -12.70 8.79 18.86
N LEU A 138 -12.49 7.61 19.46
CA LEU A 138 -13.40 6.46 19.27
C LEU A 138 -14.79 6.74 19.84
N ARG A 139 -14.88 7.30 21.06
CA ARG A 139 -16.15 7.67 21.71
C ARG A 139 -16.92 8.70 20.86
N ARG A 140 -16.21 9.64 20.23
CA ARG A 140 -16.79 10.63 19.32
C ARG A 140 -17.37 9.97 18.07
N VAL A 141 -16.65 9.02 17.46
CA VAL A 141 -17.14 8.25 16.32
C VAL A 141 -18.43 7.47 16.67
N ASP A 142 -18.46 6.76 17.81
CA ASP A 142 -19.66 6.03 18.27
C ASP A 142 -20.86 6.96 18.40
N LYS A 143 -20.66 8.10 19.07
CA LYS A 143 -21.71 9.10 19.27
C LYS A 143 -22.25 9.63 17.94
N VAL A 144 -21.37 10.12 17.07
CA VAL A 144 -21.76 10.75 15.80
C VAL A 144 -22.45 9.76 14.87
N ALA A 145 -21.94 8.53 14.76
CA ALA A 145 -22.54 7.50 13.91
C ALA A 145 -23.97 7.15 14.40
N ARG A 146 -24.18 6.99 15.71
CA ARG A 146 -25.50 6.69 16.28
C ARG A 146 -26.49 7.84 16.18
N GLU A 147 -26.00 9.08 16.28
CA GLU A 147 -26.83 10.29 16.12
C GLU A 147 -27.23 10.54 14.66
N ALA A 148 -26.48 10.00 13.68
CA ALA A 148 -26.71 10.24 12.27
C ALA A 148 -28.00 9.60 11.72
N ASP A 149 -28.38 8.40 12.19
CA ASP A 149 -29.62 7.74 11.81
C ASP A 149 -30.09 6.74 12.88
N LYS A 150 -31.39 6.73 13.19
CA LYS A 150 -32.01 5.84 14.18
C LYS A 150 -31.84 4.34 13.86
N ARG A 151 -31.58 4.00 12.60
CA ARG A 151 -31.40 2.62 12.13
C ARG A 151 -30.04 2.05 12.53
N VAL A 152 -29.08 2.88 12.94
CA VAL A 152 -27.75 2.43 13.39
C VAL A 152 -27.87 1.66 14.69
N GLN A 153 -27.59 0.35 14.64
CA GLN A 153 -27.64 -0.55 15.81
C GLN A 153 -26.26 -0.74 16.44
N GLU A 154 -25.25 -0.98 15.62
CA GLU A 154 -23.89 -1.30 16.05
C GLU A 154 -22.89 -0.33 15.43
N VAL A 155 -21.90 0.07 16.23
CA VAL A 155 -20.73 0.83 15.77
C VAL A 155 -19.48 0.16 16.32
N ASN A 156 -18.58 -0.17 15.40
CA ASN A 156 -17.24 -0.69 15.68
C ASN A 156 -16.23 0.33 15.16
N ALA A 157 -15.44 0.90 16.06
CA ALA A 157 -14.40 1.86 15.72
C ALA A 157 -13.05 1.37 16.28
N SER A 158 -12.01 1.41 15.46
CA SER A 158 -10.66 1.04 15.91
C SER A 158 -9.62 2.09 15.53
N LEU A 159 -8.70 2.33 16.47
CA LEU A 159 -7.49 3.11 16.25
C LEU A 159 -6.29 2.17 16.30
N THR A 160 -5.45 2.25 15.28
CA THR A 160 -4.19 1.52 15.20
C THR A 160 -3.05 2.50 15.00
N GLY A 161 -1.92 2.27 15.67
CA GLY A 161 -0.68 3.02 15.48
C GLY A 161 0.51 2.08 15.40
N VAL A 162 1.47 2.45 14.55
CA VAL A 162 2.78 1.81 14.44
C VAL A 162 3.85 2.90 14.51
N TYR A 163 4.89 2.62 15.29
CA TYR A 163 6.16 3.32 15.25
C TYR A 163 7.26 2.32 14.97
N GLU A 164 7.93 2.48 13.83
CA GLU A 164 8.91 1.52 13.32
C GLU A 164 10.25 2.22 13.05
N LEU A 165 11.33 1.60 13.51
CA LEU A 165 12.71 2.01 13.25
C LEU A 165 13.37 0.94 12.38
N ILE A 166 14.03 1.36 11.30
CA ILE A 166 14.80 0.44 10.45
C ILE A 166 16.19 0.94 10.14
N LEU A 167 17.14 0.02 10.00
CA LEU A 167 18.50 0.31 9.52
C LEU A 167 18.94 -0.79 8.56
N VAL A 168 19.51 -0.40 7.43
CA VAL A 168 20.06 -1.32 6.43
C VAL A 168 21.53 -1.01 6.16
N ALA A 169 22.36 -2.05 6.12
CA ALA A 169 23.77 -1.99 5.78
C ALA A 169 24.12 -3.07 4.77
N ALA A 170 24.82 -2.73 3.69
CA ALA A 170 25.06 -3.66 2.59
C ALA A 170 26.46 -3.60 1.99
N THR A 171 26.85 -4.71 1.35
CA THR A 171 28.15 -4.89 0.67
C THR A 171 28.42 -3.93 -0.48
N ASP A 172 27.38 -3.32 -1.05
CA ASP A 172 27.49 -2.27 -2.06
C ASP A 172 27.82 -0.88 -1.48
N GLY A 173 28.01 -0.79 -0.17
CA GLY A 173 28.33 0.43 0.56
C GLY A 173 27.09 1.15 1.12
N THR A 174 25.87 0.67 0.86
CA THR A 174 24.65 1.27 1.42
C THR A 174 24.69 1.23 2.95
N LEU A 175 24.47 2.38 3.57
CA LEU A 175 24.08 2.50 4.97
C LEU A 175 22.92 3.50 5.05
N ALA A 176 21.75 3.06 5.47
CA ALA A 176 20.56 3.91 5.52
C ALA A 176 19.67 3.54 6.70
N ALA A 177 18.86 4.49 7.15
CA ALA A 177 17.91 4.27 8.23
C ALA A 177 16.69 5.16 8.09
N ASP A 178 15.58 4.71 8.68
CA ASP A 178 14.28 5.37 8.60
C ASP A 178 13.52 5.30 9.92
N VAL A 179 12.59 6.23 10.12
CA VAL A 179 11.69 6.32 11.28
C VAL A 179 10.27 6.48 10.75
N ARG A 180 9.46 5.44 10.91
CA ARG A 180 8.22 5.24 10.17
C ARG A 180 7.01 5.26 11.10
N PRO A 181 6.33 6.41 11.28
CA PRO A 181 5.02 6.45 11.91
C PRO A 181 3.96 5.94 10.93
N LEU A 182 2.90 5.32 11.44
CA LEU A 182 1.70 5.01 10.67
C LEU A 182 0.49 4.88 11.61
N VAL A 183 -0.53 5.71 11.42
CA VAL A 183 -1.80 5.63 12.17
C VAL A 183 -2.97 5.33 11.23
N ARG A 184 -3.99 4.65 11.74
CA ARG A 184 -5.23 4.36 11.03
C ARG A 184 -6.43 4.42 11.98
N LEU A 185 -7.49 5.08 11.54
CA LEU A 185 -8.83 4.99 12.11
C LEU A 185 -9.70 4.18 11.16
N SER A 186 -10.40 3.18 11.69
CA SER A 186 -11.37 2.38 10.93
C SER A 186 -12.73 2.46 11.61
N VAL A 187 -13.79 2.63 10.83
CA VAL A 187 -15.17 2.68 11.31
C VAL A 187 -16.01 1.68 10.53
N SER A 188 -16.78 0.86 11.24
CA SER A 188 -17.79 -0.02 10.67
C SER A 188 -19.10 0.15 11.43
N VAL A 189 -20.19 0.30 10.70
CA VAL A 189 -21.53 0.43 11.28
C VAL A 189 -22.47 -0.63 10.72
N GLN A 190 -23.46 -1.03 11.50
CA GLN A 190 -24.56 -1.88 11.08
C GLN A 190 -25.87 -1.12 11.23
N VAL A 191 -26.68 -1.12 10.17
CA VAL A 191 -28.03 -0.54 10.17
C VAL A 191 -29.08 -1.63 10.06
N GLU A 192 -30.25 -1.40 10.63
CA GLU A 192 -31.39 -2.31 10.58
C GLU A 192 -32.70 -1.55 10.32
N GLU A 193 -33.52 -2.09 9.41
CA GLU A 193 -34.88 -1.60 9.13
C GLU A 193 -35.77 -2.79 8.74
N ASP A 194 -36.87 -2.97 9.46
CA ASP A 194 -37.86 -4.04 9.23
C ASP A 194 -37.25 -5.46 9.12
N GLY A 195 -36.23 -5.75 9.93
CA GLY A 195 -35.51 -7.01 9.95
C GLY A 195 -34.42 -7.16 8.88
N LYS A 196 -34.28 -6.21 7.95
CA LYS A 196 -33.18 -6.18 6.97
C LYS A 196 -31.98 -5.46 7.58
N ARG A 197 -30.80 -6.07 7.47
CA ARG A 197 -29.53 -5.52 7.98
C ARG A 197 -28.51 -5.34 6.88
N GLU A 198 -27.77 -4.24 6.95
CA GLU A 198 -26.63 -3.98 6.08
C GLU A 198 -25.50 -3.28 6.84
N ARG A 199 -24.31 -3.31 6.26
CA ARG A 199 -23.11 -2.68 6.85
C ARG A 199 -22.52 -1.62 5.94
N GLY A 200 -21.85 -0.66 6.57
CA GLY A 200 -21.04 0.34 5.90
C GLY A 200 -19.72 0.51 6.64
N ALA A 201 -18.71 1.01 5.93
CA ALA A 201 -17.39 1.22 6.47
C ALA A 201 -16.77 2.50 5.92
N SER A 202 -15.87 3.09 6.71
CA SER A 202 -15.05 4.23 6.34
C SER A 202 -13.76 4.21 7.16
N GLY A 203 -12.89 5.19 6.91
CA GLY A 203 -11.66 5.36 7.65
C GLY A 203 -10.50 5.78 6.77
N GLY A 204 -9.31 5.74 7.36
CA GLY A 204 -8.09 6.18 6.71
C GLY A 204 -7.01 6.51 7.71
N GLY A 205 -5.96 7.17 7.22
CA GLY A 205 -4.79 7.54 8.02
C GLY A 205 -3.57 7.78 7.15
N GLY A 206 -2.39 7.63 7.73
CA GLY A 206 -1.14 7.98 7.08
C GLY A 206 0.01 8.05 8.06
N ARG A 207 1.13 8.61 7.61
CA ARG A 207 2.40 8.62 8.34
C ARG A 207 2.56 9.88 9.19
N PHE A 208 1.79 9.97 10.26
CA PHE A 208 1.70 11.10 11.19
C PHE A 208 1.07 10.66 12.53
N GLY A 209 0.84 11.60 13.45
CA GLY A 209 0.16 11.37 14.72
C GLY A 209 -1.37 11.37 14.65
N TYR A 210 -2.01 10.98 15.75
CA TYR A 210 -3.47 10.82 15.86
C TYR A 210 -4.26 12.14 15.75
N GLU A 211 -3.60 13.28 15.91
CA GLU A 211 -4.19 14.62 15.77
C GLU A 211 -4.83 14.82 14.40
N TYR A 212 -4.35 14.08 13.39
CA TYR A 212 -4.96 14.05 12.05
C TYR A 212 -6.44 13.69 12.08
N PHE A 213 -6.90 12.81 12.97
CA PHE A 213 -8.31 12.41 13.02
C PHE A 213 -9.22 13.50 13.63
N LEU A 214 -8.64 14.47 14.32
CA LEU A 214 -9.33 15.61 14.92
C LEU A 214 -9.25 16.89 14.08
N ALA A 215 -8.41 16.89 13.04
CA ALA A 215 -8.27 18.01 12.13
C ALA A 215 -9.47 18.17 11.18
N ASP A 216 -9.59 19.35 10.58
CA ASP A 216 -10.66 19.70 9.64
C ASP A 216 -10.59 18.86 8.35
N LEU A 217 -11.77 18.46 7.89
CA LEU A 217 -12.06 17.91 6.58
C LEU A 217 -13.35 18.56 6.08
N ASP A 218 -13.22 19.49 5.15
CA ASP A 218 -14.34 20.21 4.51
C ASP A 218 -15.29 20.89 5.51
N GLY A 219 -14.74 21.47 6.59
CA GLY A 219 -15.52 22.19 7.61
C GLY A 219 -16.04 21.31 8.74
N GLU A 220 -15.72 20.01 8.76
CA GLU A 220 -16.06 19.08 9.84
C GLU A 220 -14.81 18.46 10.47
N VAL A 221 -14.92 17.99 11.71
CA VAL A 221 -13.87 17.14 12.30
C VAL A 221 -13.79 15.85 11.50
N ARG A 222 -12.59 15.46 11.02
CA ARG A 222 -12.40 14.30 10.14
C ARG A 222 -13.01 13.00 10.67
N ALA A 223 -12.85 12.70 11.96
CA ALA A 223 -13.46 11.54 12.59
C ALA A 223 -15.00 11.54 12.48
N ASP A 224 -15.64 12.71 12.55
CA ASP A 224 -17.10 12.85 12.42
C ASP A 224 -17.55 12.64 10.99
N ALA A 225 -16.84 13.27 10.04
CA ALA A 225 -17.09 13.10 8.61
C ALA A 225 -17.02 11.63 8.22
N TRP A 226 -16.00 10.90 8.70
CA TRP A 226 -15.87 9.47 8.45
C TRP A 226 -16.94 8.64 9.18
N ALA A 227 -17.32 8.99 10.41
CA ALA A 227 -18.42 8.32 11.10
C ALA A 227 -19.73 8.42 10.28
N LYS A 228 -20.05 9.62 9.78
CA LYS A 228 -21.20 9.87 8.90
C LYS A 228 -21.08 9.13 7.57
N GLU A 229 -19.89 9.08 6.99
CA GLU A 229 -19.65 8.36 5.73
C GLU A 229 -19.91 6.85 5.87
N ALA A 230 -19.50 6.23 6.99
CA ALA A 230 -19.81 4.82 7.24
C ALA A 230 -21.33 4.58 7.32
N VAL A 231 -22.07 5.49 7.96
CA VAL A 231 -23.55 5.43 8.03
C VAL A 231 -24.16 5.62 6.64
N ARG A 232 -23.72 6.61 5.88
CA ARG A 232 -24.19 6.87 4.50
C ARG A 232 -24.02 5.62 3.62
N MET A 233 -22.83 5.01 3.65
CA MET A 233 -22.54 3.75 2.94
C MET A 233 -23.48 2.62 3.35
N ALA A 234 -23.73 2.45 4.66
CA ALA A 234 -24.62 1.40 5.17
C ALA A 234 -26.07 1.59 4.69
N LEU A 235 -26.55 2.84 4.67
CA LEU A 235 -27.89 3.18 4.20
C LEU A 235 -28.05 2.99 2.68
N VAL A 236 -27.02 3.33 1.89
CA VAL A 236 -27.00 3.04 0.46
C VAL A 236 -27.12 1.54 0.22
N ASN A 237 -26.29 0.73 0.90
CA ASN A 237 -26.34 -0.72 0.81
C ASN A 237 -27.71 -1.29 1.23
N LEU A 238 -28.31 -0.72 2.28
CA LEU A 238 -29.65 -1.11 2.74
C LEU A 238 -30.73 -0.88 1.67
N SER A 239 -30.61 0.18 0.87
CA SER A 239 -31.55 0.50 -0.21
C SER A 239 -31.26 -0.21 -1.54
N ALA A 240 -30.10 -0.85 -1.68
CA ALA A 240 -29.59 -1.32 -2.97
C ALA A 240 -30.41 -2.49 -3.56
N VAL A 241 -30.67 -2.41 -4.87
CA VAL A 241 -31.33 -3.45 -5.68
C VAL A 241 -30.31 -4.38 -6.35
N ALA A 242 -30.75 -5.45 -7.01
CA ALA A 242 -29.84 -6.34 -7.73
C ALA A 242 -29.08 -5.59 -8.84
N ALA A 243 -27.76 -5.80 -8.94
CA ALA A 243 -26.94 -5.24 -10.02
C ALA A 243 -27.20 -5.96 -11.35
N PRO A 244 -27.10 -5.28 -12.50
CA PRO A 244 -27.20 -5.89 -13.82
C PRO A 244 -26.00 -6.81 -14.10
N ALA A 245 -26.24 -7.87 -14.87
CA ALA A 245 -25.19 -8.80 -15.30
C ALA A 245 -24.74 -8.52 -16.74
N GLY A 246 -23.44 -8.64 -17.00
CA GLY A 246 -22.87 -8.60 -18.35
C GLY A 246 -21.88 -7.47 -18.57
N THR A 247 -21.48 -7.29 -19.82
CA THR A 247 -20.48 -6.27 -20.21
C THR A 247 -21.18 -4.93 -20.45
N LEU A 248 -20.79 -3.92 -19.67
CA LEU A 248 -21.39 -2.59 -19.67
C LEU A 248 -20.28 -1.52 -19.58
N PRO A 249 -20.57 -0.27 -19.96
CA PRO A 249 -19.75 0.87 -19.58
C PRO A 249 -19.73 1.02 -18.05
N VAL A 250 -18.55 1.27 -17.49
CA VAL A 250 -18.35 1.49 -16.06
C VAL A 250 -17.58 2.79 -15.86
N VAL A 251 -18.21 3.72 -15.15
CA VAL A 251 -17.57 4.93 -14.63
C VAL A 251 -17.07 4.63 -13.23
N LEU A 252 -15.76 4.77 -13.03
CA LEU A 252 -15.12 4.62 -11.72
C LEU A 252 -14.92 6.00 -11.12
N GLY A 253 -15.28 6.17 -9.85
CA GLY A 253 -15.00 7.41 -9.13
C GLY A 253 -13.50 7.65 -8.91
N ALA A 254 -13.16 8.85 -8.46
CA ALA A 254 -11.79 9.17 -8.08
C ALA A 254 -11.38 8.49 -6.74
N GLY A 255 -10.08 8.35 -6.47
CA GLY A 255 -9.56 7.86 -5.19
C GLY A 255 -9.36 6.35 -5.12
N TRP A 256 -9.95 5.71 -4.11
CA TRP A 256 -9.83 4.26 -3.86
C TRP A 256 -10.23 3.36 -5.04
N PRO A 257 -11.15 3.73 -5.96
CA PRO A 257 -11.35 2.98 -7.21
C PRO A 257 -10.09 2.80 -8.07
N GLY A 258 -8.99 3.53 -7.76
CA GLY A 258 -7.64 3.27 -8.24
C GLY A 258 -7.10 1.86 -7.97
N VAL A 259 -7.81 1.04 -7.18
CA VAL A 259 -7.62 -0.43 -7.15
C VAL A 259 -7.62 -1.02 -8.57
N LEU A 260 -8.36 -0.44 -9.53
CA LEU A 260 -8.24 -0.80 -10.95
C LEU A 260 -6.78 -0.82 -11.40
N LEU A 261 -6.02 0.24 -11.12
CA LEU A 261 -4.63 0.38 -11.58
C LEU A 261 -3.71 -0.58 -10.84
N HIS A 262 -3.95 -0.76 -9.53
CA HIS A 262 -3.20 -1.69 -8.69
C HIS A 262 -3.23 -3.11 -9.24
N GLU A 263 -4.43 -3.59 -9.59
CA GLU A 263 -4.63 -4.94 -10.10
C GLU A 263 -4.31 -5.05 -11.59
N ALA A 264 -4.83 -4.14 -12.43
CA ALA A 264 -4.75 -4.27 -13.89
C ALA A 264 -3.33 -4.09 -14.44
N VAL A 265 -2.50 -3.24 -13.80
CA VAL A 265 -1.12 -2.97 -14.26
C VAL A 265 -0.11 -3.04 -13.12
N GLY A 266 -0.45 -2.61 -11.90
CA GLY A 266 0.49 -2.43 -10.80
C GLY A 266 1.35 -3.67 -10.53
N HIS A 267 0.72 -4.77 -10.10
CA HIS A 267 1.43 -6.05 -9.89
C HIS A 267 2.08 -6.58 -11.17
N GLY A 268 1.42 -6.43 -12.32
CA GLY A 268 1.97 -6.84 -13.62
C GLY A 268 3.27 -6.12 -13.99
N LEU A 269 3.54 -4.96 -13.42
CA LEU A 269 4.72 -4.12 -13.65
C LEU A 269 5.76 -4.20 -12.51
N GLU A 270 5.61 -5.13 -11.57
CA GLU A 270 6.67 -5.49 -10.62
C GLU A 270 7.77 -6.31 -11.33
N GLY A 271 9.01 -5.90 -11.16
CA GLY A 271 10.15 -6.34 -11.97
C GLY A 271 10.53 -7.82 -11.83
N ASP A 272 10.15 -8.47 -10.72
CA ASP A 272 10.44 -9.88 -10.47
C ASP A 272 9.64 -10.81 -11.39
N PHE A 273 8.38 -10.47 -11.69
CA PHE A 273 7.58 -11.20 -12.67
C PHE A 273 8.07 -10.98 -14.11
N ASN A 274 8.42 -9.73 -14.44
CA ASN A 274 8.89 -9.37 -15.78
C ASN A 274 10.27 -9.95 -16.09
N ARG A 275 11.18 -9.96 -15.11
CA ARG A 275 12.48 -10.64 -15.22
C ARG A 275 12.32 -12.13 -15.49
N ARG A 276 11.36 -12.78 -14.83
CA ARG A 276 11.07 -14.22 -15.00
C ARG A 276 10.27 -14.53 -16.27
N GLY A 277 9.76 -13.50 -16.97
CA GLY A 277 8.94 -13.68 -18.17
C GLY A 277 7.52 -14.17 -17.89
N THR A 278 7.05 -14.11 -16.64
CA THR A 278 5.74 -14.65 -16.24
C THR A 278 4.63 -13.62 -16.30
N SER A 279 4.95 -12.33 -16.27
CA SER A 279 3.97 -11.25 -16.43
C SER A 279 3.56 -11.12 -17.90
N VAL A 280 2.28 -10.82 -18.15
CA VAL A 280 1.78 -10.43 -19.48
C VAL A 280 2.50 -9.19 -20.05
N PHE A 281 3.12 -8.38 -19.19
CA PHE A 281 3.88 -7.18 -19.59
C PHE A 281 5.36 -7.46 -19.92
N SER A 282 5.81 -8.71 -19.83
CA SER A 282 7.22 -9.07 -20.05
C SER A 282 7.65 -8.75 -21.49
N GLY A 283 8.69 -7.93 -21.64
CA GLY A 283 9.20 -7.53 -22.95
C GLY A 283 8.34 -6.53 -23.73
N GLN A 284 7.34 -5.91 -23.07
CA GLN A 284 6.40 -4.95 -23.70
C GLN A 284 6.83 -3.48 -23.52
N ILE A 285 8.03 -3.19 -23.01
CA ILE A 285 8.50 -1.80 -22.87
C ILE A 285 8.55 -1.16 -24.27
N GLY A 286 7.90 -0.01 -24.42
CA GLY A 286 7.74 0.71 -25.70
C GLY A 286 6.42 0.42 -26.41
N GLU A 287 5.64 -0.57 -25.97
CA GLU A 287 4.36 -0.93 -26.57
C GLU A 287 3.18 -0.18 -25.94
N GLN A 288 2.08 -0.07 -26.70
CA GLN A 288 0.82 0.56 -26.27
C GLN A 288 0.00 -0.41 -25.39
N VAL A 289 0.16 -0.30 -24.08
CA VAL A 289 -0.47 -1.19 -23.09
C VAL A 289 -1.72 -0.61 -22.42
N ALA A 290 -2.03 0.66 -22.69
CA ALA A 290 -3.23 1.34 -22.22
C ALA A 290 -3.70 2.37 -23.27
N SER A 291 -4.86 3.01 -23.06
CA SER A 291 -5.28 4.09 -23.94
C SER A 291 -4.30 5.27 -23.88
N ALA A 292 -4.23 6.08 -24.95
CA ALA A 292 -3.32 7.21 -25.01
C ALA A 292 -3.60 8.30 -23.95
N LEU A 293 -4.75 8.25 -23.30
CA LEU A 293 -5.13 9.16 -22.21
C LEU A 293 -4.45 8.79 -20.88
N CYS A 294 -3.90 7.58 -20.78
CA CYS A 294 -3.43 7.03 -19.51
C CYS A 294 -1.94 7.33 -19.29
N THR A 295 -1.64 8.07 -18.23
CA THR A 295 -0.30 8.10 -17.64
C THR A 295 -0.40 7.59 -16.20
N VAL A 296 0.30 6.50 -15.90
CA VAL A 296 0.26 5.80 -14.61
C VAL A 296 1.64 5.81 -13.98
N VAL A 297 1.68 6.17 -12.70
CA VAL A 297 2.91 6.32 -11.93
C VAL A 297 2.84 5.52 -10.63
N ASP A 298 3.99 5.10 -10.13
CA ASP A 298 4.16 4.68 -8.74
C ASP A 298 5.11 5.66 -8.05
N ASP A 299 4.63 6.30 -6.99
CA ASP A 299 5.29 7.45 -6.37
C ASP A 299 5.57 7.23 -4.88
N GLY A 300 6.82 6.92 -4.58
CA GLY A 300 7.29 6.74 -3.22
C GLY A 300 7.52 8.04 -2.45
N THR A 301 7.42 9.21 -3.10
CA THR A 301 7.90 10.51 -2.59
C THR A 301 6.83 11.35 -1.91
N MET A 302 5.57 10.90 -1.88
CA MET A 302 4.47 11.71 -1.39
C MET A 302 4.56 11.92 0.13
N MET A 303 4.65 13.17 0.58
CA MET A 303 4.72 13.48 2.01
C MET A 303 3.51 12.92 2.75
N ASN A 304 3.74 12.38 3.95
CA ASN A 304 2.73 11.93 4.93
C ASN A 304 1.80 10.79 4.46
N ARG A 305 1.93 10.30 3.23
CA ARG A 305 1.06 9.25 2.68
C ARG A 305 1.43 7.87 3.23
N ARG A 306 0.40 7.05 3.39
CA ARG A 306 0.51 5.65 3.87
C ARG A 306 1.47 4.80 3.04
N GLY A 307 1.42 4.92 1.70
CA GLY A 307 2.21 4.09 0.78
C GLY A 307 3.65 4.56 0.57
N SER A 308 4.00 5.76 1.03
CA SER A 308 5.32 6.36 0.76
C SER A 308 6.45 5.71 1.54
N VAL A 309 7.65 5.85 1.00
CA VAL A 309 8.91 5.30 1.52
C VAL A 309 9.99 6.38 1.42
N ALA A 310 10.49 6.89 2.57
CA ALA A 310 11.59 7.85 2.54
C ALA A 310 12.86 7.17 2.01
N ILE A 311 13.08 5.95 2.50
CA ILE A 311 13.87 4.90 1.86
C ILE A 311 13.05 3.61 1.81
N ASP A 312 13.21 2.82 0.75
CA ASP A 312 12.76 1.44 0.73
C ASP A 312 13.60 0.56 1.67
N ASP A 313 13.24 -0.71 1.79
CA ASP A 313 13.87 -1.63 2.75
C ASP A 313 15.25 -2.13 2.31
N GLU A 314 15.74 -1.65 1.16
CA GLU A 314 17.10 -1.85 0.66
C GLU A 314 17.95 -0.56 0.72
N GLY A 315 17.39 0.53 1.25
CA GLY A 315 18.04 1.81 1.46
C GLY A 315 17.99 2.73 0.24
N THR A 316 17.21 2.40 -0.78
CA THR A 316 17.01 3.24 -1.97
C THR A 316 15.96 4.31 -1.65
N PRO A 317 16.24 5.62 -1.85
CA PRO A 317 15.23 6.64 -1.63
C PRO A 317 13.96 6.42 -2.48
N GLY A 318 12.80 6.78 -1.94
CA GLY A 318 11.55 6.74 -2.73
C GLY A 318 11.66 7.62 -3.99
N GLN A 319 11.02 7.19 -5.07
CA GLN A 319 11.07 7.89 -6.36
C GLN A 319 9.68 8.08 -6.95
N TYR A 320 9.57 9.07 -7.85
CA TYR A 320 8.44 9.22 -8.76
C TYR A 320 8.75 8.43 -10.04
N ASN A 321 8.16 7.25 -10.19
CA ASN A 321 8.42 6.36 -11.32
C ASN A 321 7.23 6.37 -12.29
N VAL A 322 7.44 6.90 -13.50
CA VAL A 322 6.44 6.80 -14.57
C VAL A 322 6.48 5.40 -15.16
N LEU A 323 5.41 4.63 -14.95
CA LEU A 323 5.30 3.25 -15.42
C LEU A 323 4.71 3.20 -16.83
N ILE A 324 3.64 3.95 -17.05
CA ILE A 324 2.98 4.09 -18.35
C ILE A 324 2.86 5.58 -18.64
N GLU A 325 3.21 6.03 -19.84
CA GLU A 325 3.07 7.42 -20.27
C GLU A 325 2.33 7.48 -21.60
N ASN A 326 1.20 8.20 -21.63
CA ASN A 326 0.32 8.28 -22.79
C ASN A 326 0.01 6.90 -23.39
N GLY A 327 -0.23 5.94 -22.50
CA GLY A 327 -0.54 4.54 -22.78
C GLY A 327 0.64 3.65 -23.21
N VAL A 328 1.85 4.19 -23.30
CA VAL A 328 3.07 3.44 -23.65
C VAL A 328 3.80 2.99 -22.39
N LEU A 329 4.12 1.70 -22.30
CA LEU A 329 4.88 1.14 -21.19
C LEU A 329 6.33 1.67 -21.17
N LYS A 330 6.78 2.22 -20.05
CA LYS A 330 8.11 2.84 -19.88
C LYS A 330 9.10 2.01 -19.09
N GLY A 331 8.63 1.22 -18.14
CA GLY A 331 9.51 0.44 -17.28
C GLY A 331 8.76 -0.32 -16.20
N TYR A 332 9.55 -0.88 -15.28
CA TYR A 332 9.06 -1.72 -14.19
C TYR A 332 9.54 -1.18 -12.84
N MET A 333 8.79 -1.48 -11.78
CA MET A 333 9.24 -1.27 -10.39
C MET A 333 10.29 -2.32 -10.03
N GLN A 334 11.37 -1.92 -9.37
CA GLN A 334 12.53 -2.77 -9.12
C GLN A 334 12.98 -2.78 -7.65
N ASP A 335 13.46 -3.94 -7.23
CA ASP A 335 14.39 -4.11 -6.12
C ASP A 335 15.83 -4.24 -6.67
N LYS A 336 16.85 -4.28 -5.81
CA LYS A 336 18.26 -4.39 -6.22
C LYS A 336 18.56 -5.69 -6.97
N LEU A 337 17.92 -6.80 -6.58
CA LEU A 337 18.14 -8.10 -7.22
C LEU A 337 17.67 -8.08 -8.68
N ASN A 338 16.40 -7.74 -8.91
CA ASN A 338 15.81 -7.80 -10.24
C ASN A 338 16.31 -6.66 -11.12
N ALA A 339 16.60 -5.47 -10.56
CA ALA A 339 17.30 -4.41 -11.28
C ALA A 339 18.61 -4.91 -11.90
N ARG A 340 19.47 -5.56 -11.10
CA ARG A 340 20.74 -6.13 -11.59
C ARG A 340 20.51 -7.16 -12.70
N LEU A 341 19.61 -8.12 -12.49
CA LEU A 341 19.37 -9.20 -13.46
C LEU A 341 18.76 -8.69 -14.77
N MET A 342 18.03 -7.58 -14.74
CA MET A 342 17.46 -6.94 -15.93
C MET A 342 18.37 -5.86 -16.54
N GLY A 343 19.54 -5.58 -15.94
CA GLY A 343 20.40 -4.47 -16.37
C GLY A 343 19.78 -3.09 -16.16
N ALA A 344 18.85 -2.96 -15.21
CA ALA A 344 18.15 -1.72 -14.84
C ALA A 344 18.71 -1.12 -13.52
N ALA A 345 18.23 0.06 -13.16
CA ALA A 345 18.53 0.69 -11.87
C ALA A 345 17.46 0.35 -10.82
N PRO A 346 17.79 0.34 -9.51
CA PRO A 346 16.80 0.32 -8.44
C PRO A 346 15.85 1.51 -8.53
N THR A 347 14.58 1.34 -8.13
CA THR A 347 13.54 2.37 -8.29
C THR A 347 12.91 2.85 -6.97
N GLY A 348 13.42 2.39 -5.82
CA GLY A 348 12.81 2.67 -4.51
C GLY A 348 11.58 1.78 -4.22
N ASN A 349 11.54 0.59 -4.81
CA ASN A 349 10.43 -0.35 -4.70
C ASN A 349 10.82 -1.68 -4.04
N GLY A 350 12.04 -1.82 -3.50
CA GLY A 350 12.49 -3.02 -2.78
C GLY A 350 11.93 -3.05 -1.36
N ARG A 351 10.75 -3.67 -1.18
CA ARG A 351 10.03 -3.65 0.11
C ARG A 351 9.82 -5.05 0.69
N ARG A 352 9.85 -5.15 2.02
CA ARG A 352 9.57 -6.36 2.82
C ARG A 352 8.59 -6.04 3.94
N GLU A 353 7.81 -7.03 4.37
CA GLU A 353 6.90 -6.87 5.52
C GLU A 353 7.65 -6.62 6.84
N SER A 354 8.73 -7.37 7.07
CA SER A 354 9.55 -7.23 8.29
C SER A 354 10.95 -7.81 8.10
N TYR A 355 11.80 -7.71 9.12
CA TYR A 355 13.12 -8.34 9.17
C TYR A 355 13.08 -9.86 8.90
N ALA A 356 11.95 -10.51 9.17
CA ALA A 356 11.72 -11.94 8.96
C ALA A 356 11.36 -12.31 7.51
N HIS A 357 11.33 -11.34 6.59
CA HIS A 357 10.90 -11.53 5.21
C HIS A 357 11.92 -11.01 4.19
N LEU A 358 11.93 -11.66 3.02
CA LEU A 358 12.70 -11.19 1.86
C LEU A 358 12.00 -9.99 1.21
N PRO A 359 12.74 -8.95 0.78
CA PRO A 359 12.17 -7.87 0.01
C PRO A 359 12.01 -8.33 -1.44
N MET A 360 11.10 -7.67 -2.13
CA MET A 360 10.85 -7.85 -3.56
C MET A 360 10.33 -6.53 -4.14
N PRO A 361 10.22 -6.39 -5.48
CA PRO A 361 9.58 -5.22 -6.06
C PRO A 361 8.12 -5.14 -5.62
N ARG A 362 7.75 -4.00 -5.03
CA ARG A 362 6.43 -3.70 -4.49
C ARG A 362 6.03 -2.24 -4.79
N MET A 363 4.75 -2.03 -5.03
CA MET A 363 4.15 -0.69 -5.19
C MET A 363 4.31 0.18 -3.94
N THR A 364 4.17 1.51 -4.13
CA THR A 364 4.14 2.54 -3.09
C THR A 364 2.79 3.27 -3.09
N ASN A 365 2.67 4.38 -3.83
CA ASN A 365 1.40 5.04 -4.14
C ASN A 365 1.20 5.01 -5.66
N THR A 366 0.33 4.14 -6.14
CA THR A 366 0.13 3.91 -7.58
C THR A 366 -1.10 4.67 -8.08
N TYR A 367 -0.94 5.59 -9.02
CA TYR A 367 -2.06 6.40 -9.50
C TYR A 367 -1.98 6.83 -10.96
N MET A 368 -3.12 7.20 -11.52
CA MET A 368 -3.23 7.81 -12.85
C MET A 368 -3.27 9.34 -12.75
N LEU A 369 -2.57 10.03 -13.64
CA LEU A 369 -2.62 11.49 -13.74
C LEU A 369 -3.99 12.00 -14.22
N ALA A 370 -4.34 13.22 -13.81
CA ALA A 370 -5.58 13.87 -14.21
C ALA A 370 -5.61 14.18 -15.72
N GLY A 371 -6.77 13.96 -16.33
CA GLY A 371 -7.09 14.30 -17.71
C GLY A 371 -7.82 15.64 -17.83
N GLN A 372 -8.67 15.76 -18.84
CA GLN A 372 -9.35 17.02 -19.20
C GLN A 372 -10.86 16.99 -18.95
N SER A 373 -11.48 15.81 -18.87
CA SER A 373 -12.93 15.69 -18.73
C SER A 373 -13.38 16.09 -17.32
N THR A 374 -14.57 16.63 -17.20
CA THR A 374 -15.22 16.77 -15.89
C THR A 374 -15.88 15.43 -15.49
N PRO A 375 -15.98 15.10 -14.19
CA PRO A 375 -16.71 13.92 -13.75
C PRO A 375 -18.15 13.86 -14.26
N GLN A 376 -18.80 15.02 -14.37
CA GLN A 376 -20.17 15.15 -14.86
C GLN A 376 -20.28 14.80 -16.35
N GLU A 377 -19.38 15.30 -17.21
CA GLU A 377 -19.34 14.93 -18.64
C GLU A 377 -19.14 13.41 -18.83
N ILE A 378 -18.33 12.79 -17.97
CA ILE A 378 -18.08 11.35 -18.02
C ILE A 378 -19.38 10.57 -17.75
N ILE A 379 -20.11 10.95 -16.69
CA ILE A 379 -21.39 10.32 -16.33
C ILE A 379 -22.44 10.56 -17.43
N GLU A 380 -22.54 11.80 -17.93
CA GLU A 380 -23.50 12.17 -18.98
C GLU A 380 -23.27 11.43 -20.30
N SER A 381 -22.05 10.95 -20.54
CA SER A 381 -21.70 10.16 -21.73
C SER A 381 -22.22 8.72 -21.74
N VAL A 382 -22.83 8.24 -20.65
CA VAL A 382 -23.25 6.85 -20.48
C VAL A 382 -24.77 6.73 -20.54
N GLU A 383 -25.28 6.09 -21.59
CA GLU A 383 -26.72 5.84 -21.77
C GLU A 383 -27.24 4.78 -20.80
N TYR A 384 -26.49 3.68 -20.63
CA TYR A 384 -26.79 2.63 -19.67
C TYR A 384 -25.48 2.02 -19.18
N GLY A 385 -25.26 1.98 -17.86
CA GLY A 385 -24.01 1.46 -17.28
C GLY A 385 -23.97 1.56 -15.77
N ILE A 386 -22.76 1.50 -15.20
CA ILE A 386 -22.54 1.57 -13.75
C ILE A 386 -21.67 2.77 -13.39
N TYR A 387 -22.03 3.45 -12.32
CA TYR A 387 -21.14 4.34 -11.58
C TYR A 387 -20.70 3.68 -10.29
N ALA A 388 -19.40 3.46 -10.11
CA ALA A 388 -18.82 2.82 -8.92
C ALA A 388 -17.84 3.78 -8.21
N PRO A 389 -18.32 4.57 -7.24
CA PRO A 389 -17.47 5.51 -6.49
C PRO A 389 -16.57 4.83 -5.45
N ASN A 390 -16.87 3.58 -5.05
CA ASN A 390 -16.12 2.91 -3.98
C ASN A 390 -16.04 1.40 -4.16
N PHE A 391 -14.96 0.82 -3.64
CA PHE A 391 -14.60 -0.60 -3.77
C PHE A 391 -14.21 -1.21 -2.43
N GLY A 392 -14.30 -2.54 -2.36
CA GLY A 392 -13.66 -3.34 -1.33
C GLY A 392 -12.18 -3.55 -1.66
N GLY A 393 -11.82 -4.79 -2.00
CA GLY A 393 -10.49 -5.15 -2.51
C GLY A 393 -10.54 -5.69 -3.94
N GLY A 394 -9.36 -6.09 -4.43
CA GLY A 394 -9.16 -6.74 -5.72
C GLY A 394 -8.17 -7.89 -5.65
N GLN A 395 -8.01 -8.57 -6.78
CA GLN A 395 -7.02 -9.61 -6.98
C GLN A 395 -6.69 -9.72 -8.48
N VAL A 396 -5.44 -10.05 -8.80
CA VAL A 396 -4.98 -10.29 -10.17
C VAL A 396 -4.22 -11.61 -10.31
N ASP A 397 -4.46 -12.30 -11.42
CA ASP A 397 -3.55 -13.28 -11.99
C ASP A 397 -2.69 -12.61 -13.07
N ILE A 398 -1.46 -12.29 -12.69
CA ILE A 398 -0.48 -11.58 -13.55
C ILE A 398 -0.05 -12.37 -14.79
N THR A 399 -0.27 -13.69 -14.81
CA THR A 399 0.13 -14.55 -15.94
C THR A 399 -0.94 -14.53 -17.03
N SER A 400 -2.21 -14.70 -16.65
CA SER A 400 -3.33 -14.61 -17.60
C SER A 400 -3.76 -13.17 -17.88
N GLY A 401 -3.31 -12.22 -17.06
CA GLY A 401 -3.71 -10.82 -17.11
C GLY A 401 -5.13 -10.58 -16.60
N LYS A 402 -5.80 -11.58 -16.01
CA LYS A 402 -7.18 -11.45 -15.51
C LYS A 402 -7.17 -10.85 -14.11
N PHE A 403 -8.03 -9.87 -13.88
CA PHE A 403 -8.18 -9.22 -12.58
C PHE A 403 -9.64 -9.08 -12.20
N VAL A 404 -9.87 -9.00 -10.90
CA VAL A 404 -11.17 -8.76 -10.28
C VAL A 404 -11.08 -7.71 -9.20
N PHE A 405 -12.18 -6.98 -9.00
CA PHE A 405 -12.35 -6.03 -7.91
C PHE A 405 -13.84 -5.85 -7.64
N SER A 406 -14.22 -5.69 -6.37
CA SER A 406 -15.63 -5.75 -5.95
C SER A 406 -16.11 -4.39 -5.46
N THR A 407 -17.23 -3.90 -5.99
CA THR A 407 -17.79 -2.60 -5.60
C THR A 407 -18.30 -2.66 -4.15
N SER A 408 -18.00 -1.65 -3.35
CA SER A 408 -18.60 -1.44 -2.02
C SER A 408 -19.73 -0.41 -2.05
N GLU A 409 -19.80 0.39 -3.12
CA GLU A 409 -20.89 1.27 -3.48
C GLU A 409 -20.97 1.37 -5.00
N ALA A 410 -22.17 1.20 -5.57
CA ALA A 410 -22.39 1.31 -7.00
C ALA A 410 -23.83 1.74 -7.32
N TYR A 411 -24.01 2.36 -8.48
CA TYR A 411 -25.29 2.86 -8.98
C TYR A 411 -25.45 2.55 -10.46
N LEU A 412 -26.70 2.44 -10.92
CA LEU A 412 -27.01 2.53 -12.34
C LEU A 412 -26.75 3.95 -12.86
N ILE A 413 -26.26 4.04 -14.10
CA ILE A 413 -26.36 5.23 -14.92
C ILE A 413 -27.41 4.97 -15.99
N GLU A 414 -28.41 5.84 -16.09
CA GLU A 414 -29.49 5.77 -17.09
C GLU A 414 -29.67 7.13 -17.75
N ASN A 415 -29.50 7.19 -19.07
CA ASN A 415 -29.59 8.41 -19.89
C ASN A 415 -28.70 9.54 -19.35
N GLY A 416 -27.44 9.21 -19.01
CA GLY A 416 -26.45 10.16 -18.52
C GLY A 416 -26.65 10.61 -17.07
N LYS A 417 -27.44 9.90 -16.26
CA LYS A 417 -27.71 10.26 -14.87
C LYS A 417 -27.53 9.08 -13.92
N VAL A 418 -26.90 9.32 -12.78
CA VAL A 418 -26.84 8.35 -11.67
C VAL A 418 -28.24 8.20 -11.08
N THR A 419 -28.76 6.98 -11.03
CA THR A 419 -30.13 6.70 -10.57
C THR A 419 -30.15 5.79 -9.34
N THR A 420 -30.22 4.48 -9.53
CA THR A 420 -30.58 3.52 -8.49
C THR A 420 -29.33 2.87 -7.90
N PRO A 421 -29.17 2.82 -6.56
CA PRO A 421 -28.09 2.07 -5.95
C PRO A 421 -28.25 0.57 -6.20
N VAL A 422 -27.16 -0.09 -6.56
CA VAL A 422 -27.13 -1.53 -6.83
C VAL A 422 -26.21 -2.24 -5.84
N LYS A 423 -26.53 -3.52 -5.57
CA LYS A 423 -25.75 -4.36 -4.67
C LYS A 423 -24.34 -4.56 -5.18
N GLY A 424 -23.42 -4.83 -4.26
CA GLY A 424 -22.03 -5.11 -4.59
C GLY A 424 -21.89 -6.19 -5.66
N ALA A 425 -21.16 -5.87 -6.72
CA ALA A 425 -20.84 -6.78 -7.81
C ALA A 425 -19.32 -6.88 -7.97
N THR A 426 -18.84 -8.07 -8.32
CA THR A 426 -17.46 -8.26 -8.74
C THR A 426 -17.34 -7.90 -10.21
N LEU A 427 -16.42 -6.99 -10.51
CA LEU A 427 -16.06 -6.61 -11.87
C LEU A 427 -14.87 -7.46 -12.30
N ILE A 428 -14.87 -7.93 -13.55
CA ILE A 428 -13.79 -8.75 -14.11
C ILE A 428 -13.35 -8.21 -15.47
N GLY A 429 -12.04 -8.22 -15.69
CA GLY A 429 -11.43 -7.74 -16.93
C GLY A 429 -10.08 -8.40 -17.22
N SER A 430 -9.50 -8.01 -18.35
CA SER A 430 -8.10 -8.29 -18.71
C SER A 430 -7.32 -6.99 -18.58
N GLY A 431 -6.17 -6.99 -17.89
CA GLY A 431 -5.46 -5.78 -17.51
C GLY A 431 -5.20 -4.82 -18.67
N ILE A 432 -4.47 -5.28 -19.70
CA ILE A 432 -4.16 -4.47 -20.89
C ILE A 432 -5.43 -4.06 -21.64
N GLU A 433 -6.35 -4.99 -21.90
CA GLU A 433 -7.56 -4.71 -22.67
C GLU A 433 -8.43 -3.66 -21.95
N THR A 434 -8.64 -3.81 -20.64
CA THR A 434 -9.42 -2.86 -19.85
C THR A 434 -8.75 -1.48 -19.82
N MET A 435 -7.43 -1.41 -19.67
CA MET A 435 -6.70 -0.13 -19.73
C MET A 435 -6.78 0.52 -21.11
N GLN A 436 -6.85 -0.26 -22.19
CA GLN A 436 -7.09 0.24 -23.55
C GLN A 436 -8.54 0.71 -23.77
N GLN A 437 -9.50 0.20 -23.00
CA GLN A 437 -10.90 0.64 -23.02
C GLN A 437 -11.17 1.94 -22.22
N ILE A 438 -10.14 2.58 -21.66
CA ILE A 438 -10.30 3.86 -20.95
C ILE A 438 -10.45 5.00 -21.96
N SER A 439 -11.68 5.50 -22.13
CA SER A 439 -12.03 6.48 -23.16
C SER A 439 -12.16 7.91 -22.65
N MET A 440 -12.32 8.11 -21.33
CA MET A 440 -12.37 9.42 -20.69
C MET A 440 -11.63 9.39 -19.35
N VAL A 441 -10.87 10.44 -19.07
CA VAL A 441 -10.09 10.61 -17.83
C VAL A 441 -10.40 12.00 -17.26
N GLY A 442 -10.86 12.01 -16.02
CA GLY A 442 -11.34 13.18 -15.29
C GLY A 442 -10.22 14.10 -14.81
N ASN A 443 -10.59 15.32 -14.44
CA ASN A 443 -9.68 16.35 -13.91
C ASN A 443 -9.64 16.42 -12.36
N ASP A 444 -10.17 15.40 -11.69
CA ASP A 444 -10.47 15.37 -10.25
C ASP A 444 -9.64 14.32 -9.48
N LEU A 445 -8.34 14.20 -9.81
CA LEU A 445 -7.46 13.23 -9.16
C LEU A 445 -7.48 13.37 -7.63
N LYS A 446 -7.81 12.27 -6.96
CA LYS A 446 -7.53 12.06 -5.54
C LYS A 446 -6.92 10.68 -5.33
N LEU A 447 -6.17 10.54 -4.25
CA LEU A 447 -5.73 9.25 -3.73
C LEU A 447 -6.71 8.79 -2.64
N ASP A 448 -6.59 7.52 -2.24
CA ASP A 448 -7.34 6.97 -1.14
C ASP A 448 -7.04 7.66 0.21
N ASN A 449 -7.90 7.40 1.19
CA ASN A 449 -7.84 8.00 2.51
C ASN A 449 -6.71 7.45 3.40
N GLY A 450 -5.90 6.51 2.91
CA GLY A 450 -4.88 5.79 3.67
C GLY A 450 -5.38 4.46 4.23
N VAL A 451 -6.06 3.67 3.39
CA VAL A 451 -6.66 2.38 3.77
C VAL A 451 -5.96 1.16 3.16
N GLY A 452 -5.14 1.37 2.12
CA GLY A 452 -4.56 0.31 1.31
C GLY A 452 -3.68 -0.69 2.05
N VAL A 453 -3.92 -1.98 1.79
CA VAL A 453 -3.07 -3.10 2.20
C VAL A 453 -2.92 -4.00 0.98
N CYS A 454 -1.68 -4.19 0.52
CA CYS A 454 -1.35 -5.03 -0.63
C CYS A 454 -0.69 -6.32 -0.16
N GLY A 455 -1.18 -7.46 -0.63
CA GLY A 455 -0.63 -8.79 -0.35
C GLY A 455 0.12 -9.37 -1.55
N LYS A 456 1.36 -9.82 -1.36
CA LYS A 456 2.13 -10.55 -2.39
C LYS A 456 3.03 -11.58 -1.71
N GLU A 457 2.98 -12.83 -2.16
CA GLU A 457 3.78 -13.94 -1.59
C GLU A 457 3.63 -14.05 -0.06
N GLY A 458 2.40 -13.86 0.44
CA GLY A 458 2.09 -13.87 1.87
C GLY A 458 2.46 -12.60 2.63
N GLN A 459 3.11 -11.61 2.00
CA GLN A 459 3.54 -10.36 2.65
C GLN A 459 2.56 -9.20 2.42
N SER A 460 2.12 -8.59 3.52
CA SER A 460 1.21 -7.45 3.58
C SER A 460 1.94 -6.13 3.78
N LEU A 461 1.71 -5.15 2.90
CA LEU A 461 2.34 -3.83 2.99
C LEU A 461 1.32 -2.69 2.89
N PRO A 462 1.57 -1.55 3.57
CA PRO A 462 0.81 -0.33 3.34
C PRO A 462 1.13 0.22 1.95
N VAL A 463 0.08 0.49 1.18
CA VAL A 463 0.15 1.10 -0.16
C VAL A 463 -0.90 2.19 -0.28
N GLY A 464 -0.74 3.06 -1.28
CA GLY A 464 -1.76 4.01 -1.70
C GLY A 464 -2.20 3.72 -3.13
N VAL A 465 -3.44 4.07 -3.45
CA VAL A 465 -3.96 4.06 -4.84
C VAL A 465 -4.66 5.37 -5.14
N GLY A 466 -4.71 5.76 -6.40
CA GLY A 466 -5.43 6.96 -6.82
C GLY A 466 -5.77 6.99 -8.29
N GLN A 467 -6.81 7.72 -8.61
CA GLN A 467 -7.18 8.04 -9.99
C GLN A 467 -8.15 9.22 -9.96
N PRO A 468 -8.29 9.98 -11.05
CA PRO A 468 -9.48 10.77 -11.28
C PRO A 468 -10.70 9.88 -11.56
N THR A 469 -11.88 10.48 -11.68
CA THR A 469 -13.03 9.81 -12.26
C THR A 469 -12.70 9.39 -13.69
N LEU A 470 -13.00 8.15 -14.10
CA LEU A 470 -12.69 7.67 -15.45
C LEU A 470 -13.78 6.74 -15.98
N LYS A 471 -13.82 6.56 -17.30
CA LYS A 471 -14.74 5.64 -17.98
C LYS A 471 -13.99 4.50 -18.63
N VAL A 472 -14.40 3.28 -18.30
CA VAL A 472 -14.08 2.06 -19.03
C VAL A 472 -15.27 1.75 -19.94
N ASP A 473 -15.06 1.70 -21.25
CA ASP A 473 -16.15 1.52 -22.22
C ASP A 473 -16.83 0.15 -22.09
N ASN A 474 -16.06 -0.89 -21.78
CA ASN A 474 -16.54 -2.26 -21.65
C ASN A 474 -15.86 -2.96 -20.47
N LEU A 475 -16.64 -3.30 -19.45
CA LEU A 475 -16.21 -4.12 -18.32
C LEU A 475 -17.32 -5.07 -17.90
N THR A 476 -16.97 -6.31 -17.56
CA THR A 476 -17.96 -7.31 -17.16
C THR A 476 -18.36 -7.12 -15.70
N VAL A 477 -19.65 -6.89 -15.48
CA VAL A 477 -20.30 -6.72 -14.17
C VAL A 477 -20.94 -8.03 -13.74
N GLY A 478 -20.52 -8.56 -12.59
CA GLY A 478 -21.04 -9.80 -11.99
C GLY A 478 -22.34 -9.62 -11.19
N GLY A 479 -23.36 -9.01 -11.80
CA GLY A 479 -24.69 -8.86 -11.20
C GLY A 479 -25.59 -10.08 -11.33
N THR A 480 -26.86 -9.95 -10.91
CA THR A 480 -27.87 -11.03 -10.91
C THR A 480 -29.21 -10.63 -11.51
N ALA A 481 -29.39 -9.37 -11.92
CA ALA A 481 -30.65 -8.85 -12.46
C ALA A 481 -30.85 -9.22 -13.94
#